data_AF-A0A8J3Y4A0-F1
#
_entry.id   AF-A0A8J3Y4A0-F1
#
_cell.length_a   1.000
_cell.length_b   1.000
_cell.length_c   1.000
_cell.angle_alpha   90.00
_cell.angle_beta   90.00
_cell.angle_gamma   90.00
#
_symmetry.space_group_name_H-M   'P 1'
#
loop_
_entity.id
_entity.type
_entity.pdbx_description
1 polymer ?
#
loop_
_entity_poly.entity_id
_entity_poly.type
_entity_poly.pdbx_seq_one_letter_code
_entity_poly.pdbx_strand_id
1 'polypeptide(L)'
;MSIFRRTREAAPLPWPGDSLPGLAARWVRWAAAAGPASNPIADATGADAHRNQPGDVFFLAGTYGETVTRRCTVPAGVPLFFPLVNRWAPPAAGNPEMYGASGDATVDGRFLAAEEVFTAEPFEVAGALRNGVTGTRKPVAMRVWGLWARAEPLAPGGHEVRLRGRAGRDFLVDVTYELTAG
;
A
#
# COMPACT_ATOMS: atom_id res chain seq x y z
N MET A 1 -12.90 35.71 -15.64
CA MET A 1 -11.60 35.27 -15.10
C MET A 1 -11.77 33.91 -14.43
N SER A 2 -11.41 32.84 -15.13
CA SER A 2 -11.55 31.48 -14.61
C SER A 2 -10.32 31.12 -13.79
N ILE A 3 -10.41 31.23 -12.45
CA ILE A 3 -9.33 30.85 -11.54
C ILE A 3 -9.55 29.38 -11.16
N PHE A 4 -9.37 28.47 -12.10
CA PHE A 4 -9.06 27.09 -11.74
C PHE A 4 -7.63 27.08 -11.21
N ARG A 5 -7.44 27.29 -9.90
CA ARG A 5 -6.17 26.97 -9.25
C ARG A 5 -5.93 25.47 -9.50
N ARG A 6 -4.98 25.14 -10.39
CA ARG A 6 -4.45 23.78 -10.49
C ARG A 6 -4.10 23.33 -9.08
N THR A 7 -4.71 22.24 -8.62
CA THR A 7 -4.25 21.54 -7.42
C THR A 7 -2.77 21.22 -7.65
N ARG A 8 -1.89 21.72 -6.78
CA ARG A 8 -0.46 21.43 -6.86
C ARG A 8 -0.28 19.92 -6.74
N GLU A 9 0.43 19.34 -7.70
CA GLU A 9 0.84 17.93 -7.68
C GLU A 9 1.85 17.70 -6.54
N ALA A 10 1.89 16.48 -6.01
CA ALA A 10 2.89 16.13 -5.01
C ALA A 10 4.30 16.20 -5.61
N ALA A 11 5.26 16.71 -4.86
CA ALA A 11 6.66 16.73 -5.26
C ALA A 11 7.18 15.32 -5.61
N PRO A 12 8.25 15.18 -6.42
CA PRO A 12 8.91 13.88 -6.62
C PRO A 12 9.33 13.24 -5.29
N LEU A 13 9.40 11.90 -5.26
CA LEU A 13 9.92 11.18 -4.09
C LEU A 13 11.45 11.33 -4.01
N PRO A 14 12.04 11.41 -2.81
CA PRO A 14 13.49 11.54 -2.63
C PRO A 14 14.26 10.23 -2.86
N TRP A 15 13.56 9.09 -2.99
CA TRP A 15 14.15 7.77 -3.22
C TRP A 15 13.86 7.25 -4.64
N PRO A 16 14.72 6.37 -5.19
CA PRO A 16 14.42 5.63 -6.40
C PRO A 16 13.09 4.89 -6.29
N GLY A 17 12.30 4.85 -7.37
CA GLY A 17 10.93 4.34 -7.34
C GLY A 17 10.80 2.84 -7.04
N ASP A 18 11.88 2.07 -7.23
CA ASP A 18 12.01 0.63 -7.01
C ASP A 18 12.74 0.28 -5.70
N SER A 19 13.28 1.26 -4.99
CA SER A 19 13.84 1.08 -3.64
C SER A 19 12.72 0.82 -2.63
N LEU A 20 13.03 0.14 -1.52
CA LEU A 20 12.03 -0.15 -0.48
C LEU A 20 11.34 1.12 0.09
N PRO A 21 12.04 2.21 0.46
CA PRO A 21 11.39 3.45 0.88
C PRO A 21 10.56 4.10 -0.24
N GLY A 22 11.03 4.02 -1.49
CA GLY A 22 10.31 4.49 -2.67
C GLY A 22 8.99 3.74 -2.87
N LEU A 23 9.02 2.41 -2.83
CA LEU A 23 7.84 1.55 -2.96
C LEU A 23 6.84 1.76 -1.83
N ALA A 24 7.30 1.86 -0.57
CA ALA A 24 6.43 2.15 0.57
C ALA A 24 5.76 3.54 0.43
N ALA A 25 6.49 4.57 0.01
CA ALA A 25 5.92 5.89 -0.22
C ALA A 25 4.94 5.91 -1.41
N ARG A 26 5.25 5.19 -2.49
CA ARG A 26 4.36 5.02 -3.65
C ARG A 26 3.09 4.28 -3.29
N TRP A 27 3.16 3.25 -2.44
CA TRP A 27 1.99 2.54 -1.94
C TRP A 27 1.04 3.50 -1.18
N VAL A 28 1.58 4.37 -0.33
CA VAL A 28 0.78 5.39 0.39
C VAL A 28 0.13 6.38 -0.59
N ARG A 29 0.85 6.80 -1.65
CA ARG A 29 0.28 7.66 -2.70
C ARG A 29 -0.81 6.94 -3.50
N TRP A 30 -0.61 5.67 -3.83
CA TRP A 30 -1.62 4.84 -4.51
C TRP A 30 -2.90 4.71 -3.67
N ALA A 31 -2.77 4.40 -2.38
CA ALA A 31 -3.91 4.35 -1.48
C ALA A 31 -4.63 5.71 -1.36
N ALA A 32 -3.89 6.82 -1.35
CA ALA A 32 -4.46 8.16 -1.31
C ALA A 32 -5.17 8.57 -2.63
N ALA A 33 -4.79 7.97 -3.76
CA ALA A 33 -5.43 8.24 -5.06
C ALA A 33 -6.87 7.71 -5.12
N ALA A 34 -7.21 6.73 -4.27
CA ALA A 34 -8.57 6.21 -4.16
C ALA A 34 -9.50 7.16 -3.40
N GLY A 35 -10.70 7.38 -3.95
CA GLY A 35 -11.79 8.05 -3.25
C GLY A 35 -12.39 7.16 -2.15
N PRO A 36 -13.24 7.72 -1.27
CA PRO A 36 -13.81 6.97 -0.14
C PRO A 36 -14.67 5.77 -0.56
N ALA A 37 -15.31 5.83 -1.73
CA ALA A 37 -16.16 4.76 -2.25
C ALA A 37 -15.40 3.65 -2.98
N SER A 38 -14.07 3.77 -3.12
CA SER A 38 -13.24 2.84 -3.88
C SER A 38 -11.89 2.58 -3.19
N ASN A 39 -11.88 2.65 -1.85
CA ASN A 39 -10.68 2.56 -1.05
C ASN A 39 -10.17 1.10 -1.03
N PRO A 40 -9.01 0.80 -1.64
CA PRO A 40 -8.54 -0.59 -1.76
C PRO A 40 -8.19 -1.23 -0.40
N ILE A 41 -7.95 -0.43 0.64
CA ILE A 41 -7.70 -0.93 2.00
C ILE A 41 -9.01 -1.37 2.67
N ALA A 42 -10.11 -0.65 2.42
CA ALA A 42 -11.45 -0.95 2.97
C ALA A 42 -12.24 -1.95 2.12
N ASP A 43 -11.84 -2.20 0.87
CA ASP A 43 -12.49 -3.14 -0.03
C ASP A 43 -12.32 -4.57 0.47
N ALA A 44 -13.39 -5.23 0.89
CA ALA A 44 -13.32 -6.61 1.38
C ALA A 44 -13.18 -7.66 0.26
N THR A 45 -13.36 -7.28 -1.00
CA THR A 45 -13.55 -8.20 -2.13
C THR A 45 -12.40 -8.21 -3.13
N GLY A 46 -11.63 -7.13 -3.23
CA GLY A 46 -10.57 -6.96 -4.24
C GLY A 46 -11.03 -6.27 -5.54
N ALA A 47 -12.31 -5.89 -5.63
CA ALA A 47 -12.89 -5.18 -6.78
C ALA A 47 -12.16 -3.86 -7.12
N ASP A 48 -11.59 -3.16 -6.14
CA ASP A 48 -10.89 -1.89 -6.33
C ASP A 48 -9.37 -2.03 -6.46
N ALA A 49 -8.82 -3.25 -6.36
CA ALA A 49 -7.37 -3.48 -6.35
C ALA A 49 -6.66 -3.02 -7.64
N HIS A 50 -7.34 -3.04 -8.78
CA HIS A 50 -6.76 -2.67 -10.09
C HIS A 50 -6.66 -1.15 -10.32
N ARG A 51 -7.27 -0.33 -9.47
CA ARG A 51 -7.45 1.09 -9.74
C ARG A 51 -6.16 1.87 -9.48
N ASN A 52 -5.82 2.74 -10.42
CA ASN A 52 -4.68 3.66 -10.33
C ASN A 52 -3.32 2.97 -10.05
N GLN A 53 -3.17 1.70 -10.40
CA GLN A 53 -1.90 0.98 -10.26
C GLN A 53 -0.86 1.57 -11.20
N PRO A 54 0.40 1.69 -10.77
CA PRO A 54 1.49 2.02 -11.68
C PRO A 54 1.83 0.79 -12.57
N GLY A 55 2.54 1.02 -13.67
CA GLY A 55 2.82 -0.04 -14.65
C GLY A 55 3.99 -0.97 -14.30
N ASP A 56 4.85 -0.57 -13.36
CA ASP A 56 6.11 -1.23 -13.00
C ASP A 56 6.02 -2.06 -11.71
N VAL A 57 4.94 -1.94 -10.95
CA VAL A 57 4.67 -2.70 -9.72
C VAL A 57 3.17 -2.75 -9.48
N PHE A 58 2.67 -3.87 -8.96
CA PHE A 58 1.27 -3.97 -8.53
C PHE A 58 1.21 -3.94 -7.00
N PHE A 59 0.51 -2.95 -6.44
CA PHE A 59 0.34 -2.84 -5.00
C PHE A 59 -0.83 -3.67 -4.50
N LEU A 60 -0.59 -4.55 -3.52
CA LEU A 60 -1.69 -5.17 -2.78
C LEU A 60 -1.93 -4.38 -1.49
N ALA A 61 -3.20 -4.23 -1.12
CA ALA A 61 -3.56 -3.58 0.13
C ALA A 61 -3.61 -4.59 1.30
N GLY A 62 -3.25 -4.13 2.50
CA GLY A 62 -3.68 -4.77 3.75
C GLY A 62 -5.13 -4.44 4.09
N THR A 63 -5.46 -4.42 5.38
CA THR A 63 -6.78 -4.03 5.91
C THR A 63 -6.63 -3.05 7.08
N TYR A 64 -7.74 -2.58 7.65
CA TYR A 64 -7.76 -1.76 8.87
C TYR A 64 -7.84 -2.61 10.16
N GLY A 65 -7.53 -3.90 10.09
CA GLY A 65 -7.61 -4.82 11.23
C GLY A 65 -8.52 -6.03 11.00
N GLU A 66 -8.89 -6.31 9.75
CA GLU A 66 -9.81 -7.37 9.37
C GLU A 66 -9.12 -8.57 8.72
N THR A 67 -9.80 -9.72 8.80
CA THR A 67 -9.50 -10.92 8.00
C THR A 67 -10.42 -10.98 6.79
N VAL A 68 -9.86 -10.98 5.58
CA VAL A 68 -10.64 -10.98 4.33
C VAL A 68 -9.99 -11.85 3.25
N THR A 69 -10.82 -12.34 2.32
CA THR A 69 -10.36 -12.95 1.07
C THR A 69 -10.73 -12.05 -0.10
N ARG A 70 -9.74 -11.68 -0.91
CA ARG A 70 -9.88 -10.79 -2.07
C ARG A 70 -9.60 -11.53 -3.36
N ARG A 71 -10.28 -11.15 -4.45
CA ARG A 71 -10.08 -11.66 -5.79
C ARG A 71 -9.80 -10.51 -6.75
N CYS A 72 -8.70 -10.58 -7.48
CA CYS A 72 -8.42 -9.61 -8.54
C CYS A 72 -7.46 -10.17 -9.60
N THR A 73 -7.40 -9.46 -10.74
CA THR A 73 -6.45 -9.73 -11.81
C THR A 73 -5.24 -8.83 -11.65
N VAL A 74 -4.05 -9.39 -11.86
CA VAL A 74 -2.78 -8.65 -11.89
C VAL A 74 -2.10 -8.87 -13.25
N PRO A 75 -1.30 -7.92 -13.75
CA PRO A 75 -0.52 -8.15 -14.96
C PRO A 75 0.53 -9.24 -14.72
N ALA A 76 0.64 -10.21 -15.63
CA ALA A 76 1.78 -11.12 -15.64
C ALA A 76 3.08 -10.35 -15.88
N GLY A 77 4.19 -10.79 -15.29
CA GLY A 77 5.48 -10.11 -15.46
C GLY A 77 5.68 -8.83 -14.63
N VAL A 78 4.69 -8.42 -13.83
CA VAL A 78 4.80 -7.27 -12.91
C VAL A 78 5.01 -7.73 -11.47
N PRO A 79 6.02 -7.22 -10.74
CA PRO A 79 6.26 -7.60 -9.34
C PRO A 79 5.17 -7.08 -8.42
N LEU A 80 4.97 -7.75 -7.29
CA LEU A 80 4.01 -7.34 -6.25
C LEU A 80 4.74 -6.67 -5.08
N PHE A 81 4.13 -5.66 -4.48
CA PHE A 81 4.62 -5.03 -3.25
C PHE A 81 3.47 -4.68 -2.31
N PHE A 82 3.59 -5.03 -1.03
CA PHE A 82 2.49 -4.87 -0.07
C PHE A 82 2.94 -4.85 1.39
N PRO A 83 2.17 -4.20 2.28
CA PRO A 83 2.47 -4.20 3.70
C PRO A 83 2.00 -5.51 4.33
N LEU A 84 2.77 -6.01 5.28
CA LEU A 84 2.31 -6.97 6.27
C LEU A 84 1.59 -6.22 7.39
N VAL A 85 2.22 -5.14 7.86
CA VAL A 85 1.66 -4.12 8.75
C VAL A 85 2.38 -2.80 8.49
N ASN A 86 1.65 -1.70 8.45
CA ASN A 86 2.26 -0.39 8.29
C ASN A 86 1.44 0.70 8.98
N ARG A 87 2.06 1.87 9.12
CA ARG A 87 1.41 3.10 9.56
C ARG A 87 2.04 4.27 8.82
N TRP A 88 1.20 5.21 8.43
CA TRP A 88 1.62 6.53 7.96
C TRP A 88 1.18 7.61 8.95
N ALA A 89 1.95 8.68 9.05
CA ALA A 89 1.64 9.81 9.90
C ALA A 89 2.25 11.10 9.36
N PRO A 90 1.62 12.27 9.59
CA PRO A 90 2.27 13.54 9.33
C PRO A 90 3.47 13.69 10.28
N PRO A 91 4.57 14.35 9.88
CA PRO A 91 5.77 14.50 10.71
C PRO A 91 5.50 15.07 12.11
N ALA A 92 4.53 15.98 12.22
CA ALA A 92 4.13 16.59 13.49
C ALA A 92 3.51 15.60 14.49
N ALA A 93 3.04 14.43 14.04
CA ALA A 93 2.48 13.38 14.90
C ALA A 93 3.54 12.43 15.48
N GLY A 94 4.82 12.58 15.12
CA GLY A 94 5.92 11.76 15.63
C GLY A 94 6.28 10.57 14.72
N ASN A 95 6.97 9.58 15.29
CA ASN A 95 7.40 8.37 14.58
C ASN A 95 6.19 7.43 14.36
N PRO A 96 5.87 7.03 13.12
CA PRO A 96 4.78 6.08 12.84
C PRO A 96 5.10 4.62 13.20
N GLU A 97 6.24 4.32 13.79
CA GLU A 97 6.61 2.96 14.22
C GLU A 97 5.55 2.29 15.11
N MET A 98 5.33 0.99 14.89
CA MET A 98 4.36 0.19 15.63
C MET A 98 5.06 -0.86 16.49
N TYR A 99 5.06 -0.65 17.80
CA TYR A 99 5.71 -1.58 18.75
C TYR A 99 5.13 -2.99 18.70
N GLY A 100 6.02 -3.99 18.79
CA GLY A 100 5.67 -5.41 18.79
C GLY A 100 5.14 -5.91 17.45
N ALA A 101 5.42 -5.17 16.37
CA ALA A 101 4.98 -5.57 15.06
C ALA A 101 5.66 -6.86 14.58
N SER A 102 4.89 -7.74 13.97
CA SER A 102 5.39 -8.93 13.28
C SER A 102 4.49 -9.23 12.10
N GLY A 103 4.99 -10.00 11.15
CA GLY A 103 4.20 -10.38 9.99
C GLY A 103 4.92 -11.42 9.14
N ASP A 104 4.15 -12.06 8.29
CA ASP A 104 4.64 -13.01 7.31
C ASP A 104 3.78 -12.93 6.04
N ALA A 105 4.36 -13.35 4.92
CA ALA A 105 3.63 -13.49 3.68
C ALA A 105 4.08 -14.72 2.91
N THR A 106 3.17 -15.23 2.10
CA THR A 106 3.43 -16.35 1.19
C THR A 106 2.87 -16.10 -0.20
N VAL A 107 3.56 -16.62 -1.22
CA VAL A 107 3.02 -16.82 -2.57
C VAL A 107 2.98 -18.30 -2.84
N ASP A 108 1.79 -18.85 -3.12
CA ASP A 108 1.56 -20.29 -3.33
C ASP A 108 2.19 -21.15 -2.21
N GLY A 109 2.04 -20.70 -0.96
CA GLY A 109 2.59 -21.34 0.24
C GLY A 109 4.08 -21.14 0.49
N ARG A 110 4.82 -20.45 -0.39
CA ARG A 110 6.26 -20.15 -0.19
C ARG A 110 6.44 -18.81 0.51
N PHE A 111 7.20 -18.82 1.61
CA PHE A 111 7.46 -17.60 2.39
C PHE A 111 8.27 -16.56 1.61
N LEU A 112 7.89 -15.29 1.78
CA LEU A 112 8.63 -14.13 1.33
C LEU A 112 9.46 -13.53 2.48
N ALA A 113 10.50 -12.77 2.13
CA ALA A 113 11.21 -11.95 3.10
C ALA A 113 10.32 -10.81 3.59
N ALA A 114 10.35 -10.57 4.90
CA ALA A 114 9.74 -9.40 5.54
C ALA A 114 10.80 -8.33 5.75
N GLU A 115 10.61 -7.18 5.12
CA GLU A 115 11.54 -6.05 5.14
C GLU A 115 10.96 -4.92 5.99
N GLU A 116 11.73 -4.43 6.97
CA GLU A 116 11.35 -3.25 7.74
C GLU A 116 11.75 -1.98 6.97
N VAL A 117 10.79 -1.07 6.79
CA VAL A 117 10.98 0.15 6.03
C VAL A 117 10.51 1.36 6.83
N PHE A 118 11.38 2.35 6.94
CA PHE A 118 11.07 3.67 7.48
C PHE A 118 11.51 4.77 6.51
N THR A 119 10.60 5.71 6.19
CA THR A 119 10.96 6.92 5.45
C THR A 119 11.45 8.01 6.40
N ALA A 120 12.78 8.13 6.55
CA ALA A 120 13.39 9.13 7.43
C ALA A 120 13.03 10.58 7.03
N GLU A 121 13.07 10.87 5.73
CA GLU A 121 12.60 12.13 5.18
C GLU A 121 11.08 12.07 4.92
N PRO A 122 10.32 13.16 5.14
CA PRO A 122 8.92 13.20 4.75
C PRO A 122 8.75 13.31 3.23
N PHE A 123 7.65 12.76 2.72
CA PHE A 123 7.26 12.89 1.32
C PHE A 123 5.85 13.46 1.19
N GLU A 124 5.59 14.21 0.11
CA GLU A 124 4.25 14.76 -0.13
C GLU A 124 3.29 13.66 -0.61
N VAL A 125 2.09 13.62 -0.05
CA VAL A 125 0.98 12.78 -0.49
C VAL A 125 -0.13 13.70 -0.97
N ALA A 126 -0.52 13.57 -2.23
CA ALA A 126 -1.70 14.21 -2.81
C ALA A 126 -2.58 13.12 -3.42
N GLY A 127 -3.90 13.28 -3.34
CA GLY A 127 -4.83 12.23 -3.71
C GLY A 127 -6.25 12.72 -3.97
N ALA A 128 -7.20 11.79 -3.92
CA ALA A 128 -8.62 12.11 -4.08
C ALA A 128 -9.18 12.90 -2.89
N LEU A 129 -10.27 13.63 -3.09
CA LEU A 129 -10.99 14.26 -1.98
C LEU A 129 -11.57 13.17 -1.06
N ARG A 130 -11.42 13.33 0.27
CA ARG A 130 -11.90 12.36 1.27
C ARG A 130 -11.27 10.96 1.13
N ASN A 131 -10.06 10.86 0.58
CA ASN A 131 -9.30 9.61 0.57
C ASN A 131 -8.96 9.13 2.00
N GLY A 132 -8.70 7.83 2.15
CA GLY A 132 -8.42 7.20 3.46
C GLY A 132 -7.05 7.52 4.08
N VAL A 133 -6.18 8.25 3.39
CA VAL A 133 -4.81 8.55 3.86
C VAL A 133 -4.71 9.97 4.44
N THR A 134 -5.15 10.97 3.70
CA THR A 134 -5.04 12.40 4.05
C THR A 134 -6.39 13.12 4.13
N GLY A 135 -7.46 12.54 3.58
CA GLY A 135 -8.78 13.16 3.51
C GLY A 135 -8.90 14.38 2.57
N THR A 136 -7.80 14.82 1.93
CA THR A 136 -7.75 16.07 1.16
C THR A 136 -7.07 15.89 -0.20
N ARG A 137 -7.39 16.79 -1.15
CA ARG A 137 -6.68 16.89 -2.44
C ARG A 137 -5.36 17.65 -2.32
N LYS A 138 -5.17 18.43 -1.26
CA LYS A 138 -3.96 19.24 -1.07
C LYS A 138 -2.79 18.31 -0.73
N PRO A 139 -1.58 18.58 -1.23
CA PRO A 139 -0.38 17.86 -0.78
C PRO A 139 -0.22 17.97 0.74
N VAL A 140 0.01 16.84 1.40
CA VAL A 140 0.32 16.73 2.83
C VAL A 140 1.61 15.94 3.00
N ALA A 141 2.56 16.47 3.77
CA ALA A 141 3.78 15.76 4.10
C ALA A 141 3.46 14.57 5.03
N MET A 142 3.96 13.39 4.68
CA MET A 142 3.78 12.14 5.43
C MET A 142 5.11 11.43 5.61
N ARG A 143 5.19 10.61 6.66
CA ARG A 143 6.15 9.53 6.83
C ARG A 143 5.40 8.21 6.85
N VAL A 144 6.07 7.13 6.49
CA VAL A 144 5.58 5.77 6.62
C VAL A 144 6.61 4.90 7.30
N TRP A 145 6.13 4.02 8.17
CA TRP A 145 6.87 2.89 8.73
C TRP A 145 6.07 1.62 8.47
N GLY A 146 6.73 0.48 8.28
CA GLY A 146 6.05 -0.81 8.25
C GLY A 146 6.97 -1.99 8.01
N LEU A 147 6.40 -3.19 8.15
CA LEU A 147 6.93 -4.43 7.62
C LEU A 147 6.28 -4.68 6.25
N TRP A 148 7.09 -4.93 5.24
CA TRP A 148 6.68 -5.05 3.84
C TRP A 148 7.19 -6.34 3.24
N ALA A 149 6.53 -6.81 2.20
CA ALA A 149 7.00 -7.91 1.39
C ALA A 149 6.97 -7.53 -0.10
N ARG A 150 7.88 -8.14 -0.85
CA ARG A 150 7.94 -8.08 -2.30
C ARG A 150 7.85 -9.50 -2.86
N ALA A 151 7.04 -9.68 -3.89
CA ALA A 151 7.05 -10.90 -4.68
C ALA A 151 7.65 -10.62 -6.06
N GLU A 152 8.42 -11.58 -6.56
CA GLU A 152 8.78 -11.61 -7.98
C GLU A 152 7.53 -11.69 -8.86
N PRO A 153 7.63 -11.29 -10.14
CA PRO A 153 6.52 -11.41 -11.07
C PRO A 153 5.91 -12.81 -11.10
N LEU A 154 4.57 -12.85 -11.07
CA LEU A 154 3.83 -14.10 -11.16
C LEU A 154 3.82 -14.62 -12.60
N ALA A 155 3.85 -15.95 -12.75
CA ALA A 155 3.59 -16.60 -14.02
C ALA A 155 2.12 -16.41 -14.43
N PRO A 156 1.76 -16.52 -15.72
CA PRO A 156 0.36 -16.50 -16.11
C PRO A 156 -0.44 -17.64 -15.44
N GLY A 157 -1.60 -17.33 -14.86
CA GLY A 157 -2.46 -18.32 -14.20
C GLY A 157 -2.99 -17.87 -12.83
N GLY A 158 -3.56 -18.84 -12.09
CA GLY A 158 -4.09 -18.62 -10.74
C GLY A 158 -3.00 -18.72 -9.68
N HIS A 159 -3.00 -17.80 -8.72
CA HIS A 159 -2.05 -17.74 -7.61
C HIS A 159 -2.73 -17.37 -6.30
N GLU A 160 -2.19 -17.85 -5.18
CA GLU A 160 -2.56 -17.37 -3.85
C GLU A 160 -1.45 -16.51 -3.26
N VAL A 161 -1.79 -15.30 -2.81
CA VAL A 161 -0.90 -14.47 -2.00
C VAL A 161 -1.53 -14.25 -0.64
N ARG A 162 -0.87 -14.71 0.42
CA ARG A 162 -1.31 -14.45 1.79
C ARG A 162 -0.38 -13.44 2.45
N LEU A 163 -0.93 -12.44 3.12
CA LEU A 163 -0.19 -11.48 3.94
C LEU A 163 -0.83 -11.39 5.31
N ARG A 164 0.00 -11.45 6.35
CA ARG A 164 -0.42 -11.39 7.75
C ARG A 164 0.46 -10.41 8.50
N GLY A 165 -0.17 -9.62 9.36
CA GLY A 165 0.54 -8.68 10.21
C GLY A 165 -0.15 -8.49 11.54
N ARG A 166 0.64 -8.23 12.57
CA ARG A 166 0.19 -7.97 13.94
C ARG A 166 0.96 -6.77 14.47
N ALA A 167 0.32 -5.97 15.31
CA ALA A 167 1.00 -4.94 16.07
C ALA A 167 0.20 -4.58 17.33
N GLY A 168 0.90 -4.21 18.41
CA GLY A 168 0.24 -4.01 19.70
C GLY A 168 -0.54 -5.25 20.16
N ARG A 169 -1.63 -5.07 20.90
CA ARG A 169 -2.44 -6.18 21.43
C ARG A 169 -3.53 -6.66 20.48
N ASP A 170 -4.18 -5.74 19.78
CA ASP A 170 -5.47 -6.02 19.15
C ASP A 170 -5.49 -5.81 17.62
N PHE A 171 -4.40 -5.28 17.03
CA PHE A 171 -4.34 -5.07 15.59
C PHE A 171 -3.84 -6.32 14.87
N LEU A 172 -4.69 -6.89 14.02
CA LEU A 172 -4.41 -8.06 13.18
C LEU A 172 -4.87 -7.80 11.75
N VAL A 173 -3.99 -8.03 10.79
CA VAL A 173 -4.31 -8.09 9.36
C VAL A 173 -4.09 -9.54 8.92
N ASP A 174 -5.06 -10.12 8.22
CA ASP A 174 -4.92 -11.43 7.57
C ASP A 174 -5.67 -11.40 6.23
N VAL A 175 -4.93 -11.25 5.14
CA VAL A 175 -5.53 -11.14 3.81
C VAL A 175 -5.04 -12.29 2.94
N THR A 176 -5.99 -13.02 2.38
CA THR A 176 -5.74 -13.95 1.28
C THR A 176 -6.18 -13.29 -0.02
N TYR A 177 -5.26 -13.12 -0.96
CA TYR A 177 -5.57 -12.77 -2.34
C TYR A 177 -5.56 -14.02 -3.21
N GLU A 178 -6.68 -14.28 -3.87
CA GLU A 178 -6.78 -15.24 -4.96
C GLU A 178 -6.63 -14.45 -6.28
N LEU A 179 -5.42 -14.48 -6.84
CA LEU A 179 -5.04 -13.69 -8.00
C LEU A 179 -5.18 -14.49 -9.28
N THR A 180 -5.52 -13.80 -10.37
CA THR A 180 -5.30 -14.29 -11.74
C THR A 180 -4.26 -13.39 -12.41
N ALA A 181 -3.09 -13.93 -12.75
CA ALA A 181 -2.05 -13.24 -13.49
C ALA A 181 -2.25 -13.45 -15.00
N GLY A 182 -2.32 -12.36 -15.77
CA GLY A 182 -2.55 -12.39 -17.21
C GLY A 182 -2.18 -11.12 -17.94
#